data_AF-A0A9E3KFY5-F1
#
_entry.id   AF-A0A9E3KFY5-F1
#
_cell.length_a   1.000
_cell.length_b   1.000
_cell.length_c   1.000
_cell.angle_alpha   90.00
_cell.angle_beta   90.00
_cell.angle_gamma   90.00
#
_symmetry.space_group_name_H-M   'P 1'
#
loop_
_entity.id
_entity.type
_entity.pdbx_description
1 polymer ?
#
loop_
_entity_poly.entity_id
_entity_poly.type
_entity_poly.pdbx_seq_one_letter_code
_entity_poly.pdbx_strand_id
1 'polypeptide(L)'
;MSFNNFLIVLFVIATIVIVMAQIAKLGDMITNLKKDPEKAEEESSTNLALLFIVSGLLFVGLITWSYFNQQPRFLPEASSELGRDWDWLFYIVFSPPIVLIFFITHALLFWFVYKYSYKKGRVGFYFPESIKLEMIWTVVPAVVMIALVGLGLGKWIKATSPPSEDAMHIRITGMQFKWMINYAGDDGEFGDRDIRKWGKEFGIQNLLGLDPTDAEGYDDIYPDEIVVPVNQEIAFDINALDVLHDFYLPNFRIKMDAVPGVPTRIKIKPDVTTAQMREKLGDPDFEYEIACAELCGTGHWNMKKVLRVVSQEEYDEWLASQATAKAIYYQPLLDKLEKEKNLAMQGADSEETVLN
;
A
#
# COMPACT_ATOMS: atom_id res chain seq x y z
N MET A 1 -0.91 19.37 -7.60
CA MET A 1 -0.94 20.38 -8.69
C MET A 1 -2.13 21.29 -8.42
N SER A 2 -1.97 22.61 -8.39
CA SER A 2 -3.11 23.51 -8.15
C SER A 2 -4.14 23.37 -9.29
N PHE A 3 -5.42 23.60 -9.01
CA PHE A 3 -6.49 23.56 -10.03
C PHE A 3 -6.16 24.44 -11.25
N ASN A 4 -5.53 25.60 -11.02
CA ASN A 4 -5.08 26.49 -12.08
C ASN A 4 -3.99 25.87 -12.96
N ASN A 5 -3.03 25.15 -12.36
CA ASN A 5 -1.99 24.45 -13.14
C ASN A 5 -2.59 23.33 -13.99
N PHE A 6 -3.62 22.64 -13.47
CA PHE A 6 -4.35 21.62 -14.23
C PHE A 6 -5.08 22.23 -15.46
N LEU A 7 -5.76 23.36 -15.29
CA LEU A 7 -6.41 24.07 -16.39
C LEU A 7 -5.42 24.58 -17.45
N ILE A 8 -4.26 25.08 -17.02
CA ILE A 8 -3.19 25.51 -17.95
C ILE A 8 -2.69 24.33 -18.78
N VAL A 9 -2.44 23.17 -18.16
CA VAL A 9 -2.01 21.96 -18.87
C VAL A 9 -3.07 21.52 -19.88
N LEU A 10 -4.35 21.49 -19.51
CA LEU A 10 -5.45 21.18 -20.43
C LEU A 10 -5.52 22.16 -21.60
N PHE A 11 -5.37 23.46 -21.34
CA PHE A 11 -5.37 24.48 -22.38
C PHE A 11 -4.20 24.30 -23.36
N VAL A 12 -3.01 23.99 -22.86
CA VAL A 12 -1.83 23.71 -23.69
C VAL A 12 -2.05 22.47 -24.56
N ILE A 13 -2.55 21.38 -23.99
CA ILE A 13 -2.87 20.16 -24.74
C ILE A 13 -3.92 20.45 -25.81
N ALA A 14 -5.03 21.12 -25.47
CA ALA A 14 -6.07 21.49 -26.42
C ALA A 14 -5.53 22.36 -27.56
N THR A 15 -4.66 23.33 -27.24
CA THR A 15 -4.01 24.19 -28.24
C THR A 15 -3.09 23.37 -29.16
N ILE A 16 -2.29 22.45 -28.62
CA ILE A 16 -1.45 21.56 -29.42
C ILE A 16 -2.30 20.71 -30.37
N VAL A 17 -3.40 20.12 -29.89
CA VAL A 17 -4.33 19.33 -30.71
C VAL A 17 -4.95 20.18 -31.81
N ILE A 18 -5.42 21.39 -31.50
CA ILE A 18 -5.99 22.32 -32.48
C ILE A 18 -4.93 22.69 -33.53
N VAL A 19 -3.72 23.04 -33.11
CA VAL A 19 -2.62 23.38 -34.03
C VAL A 19 -2.29 22.19 -34.93
N MET A 20 -2.18 20.97 -34.39
CA MET A 20 -1.95 19.75 -35.17
C MET A 20 -3.08 19.51 -36.18
N ALA A 21 -4.34 19.68 -35.77
CA ALA A 21 -5.50 19.54 -36.66
C ALA A 21 -5.50 20.60 -37.78
N GLN A 22 -5.13 21.84 -37.47
CA GLN A 22 -5.01 22.92 -38.46
C GLN A 22 -3.85 22.65 -39.44
N ILE A 23 -2.71 22.14 -38.96
CA ILE A 23 -1.58 21.73 -39.82
C ILE A 23 -1.99 20.59 -40.76
N ALA A 24 -2.69 19.57 -40.25
CA ALA A 24 -3.20 18.48 -41.08
C ALA A 24 -4.17 18.99 -42.15
N LYS A 25 -5.12 19.85 -41.78
CA LYS A 25 -6.09 20.46 -42.70
C LYS A 25 -5.43 21.35 -43.75
N LEU A 26 -4.38 22.07 -43.38
CA LEU A 26 -3.55 22.85 -44.30
C LEU A 26 -2.82 21.93 -45.29
N GLY A 27 -2.30 20.80 -44.81
CA GLY A 27 -1.74 19.73 -45.63
C GLY A 27 -2.71 19.25 -46.70
N ASP A 28 -3.95 18.91 -46.32
CA ASP A 28 -4.99 18.47 -47.25
C ASP A 28 -5.33 19.55 -48.31
N MET A 29 -5.42 20.82 -47.90
CA MET A 29 -5.68 21.92 -48.82
C MET A 29 -4.53 22.12 -49.84
N ILE A 30 -3.27 22.01 -49.40
CA ILE A 30 -2.10 22.09 -50.28
C ILE A 30 -2.06 20.89 -51.24
N THR A 31 -2.46 19.72 -50.77
CA THR A 31 -2.55 18.48 -51.55
C THR A 31 -3.52 18.66 -52.72
N ASN A 32 -4.69 19.26 -52.47
CA ASN A 32 -5.69 19.56 -53.50
C ASN A 32 -5.27 20.62 -54.53
N LEU A 33 -4.24 21.42 -54.24
CA LEU A 33 -3.68 22.42 -55.16
C LEU A 33 -2.53 21.87 -56.02
N LYS A 34 -2.00 20.69 -55.70
CA LYS A 34 -0.92 20.06 -56.48
C LYS A 34 -1.48 19.45 -57.77
N LYS A 35 -0.68 19.56 -58.85
CA LYS A 35 -1.05 19.06 -60.19
C LYS A 35 -1.19 17.53 -60.28
N ASP A 36 -0.72 16.80 -59.29
CA ASP A 36 -0.78 15.34 -59.21
C ASP A 36 -1.37 14.94 -57.84
N PRO A 37 -2.70 14.78 -57.74
CA PRO A 37 -3.39 14.53 -56.47
C PRO A 37 -2.97 13.19 -55.83
N GLU A 38 -2.69 12.16 -56.64
CA GLU A 38 -2.26 10.85 -56.14
C GLU A 38 -0.85 10.90 -55.54
N LYS A 39 0.08 11.62 -56.19
CA LYS A 39 1.42 11.85 -55.63
C LYS A 39 1.36 12.68 -54.34
N ALA A 40 0.44 13.64 -54.29
CA ALA A 40 0.23 14.46 -53.12
C ALA A 40 -0.32 13.64 -51.94
N GLU A 41 -1.20 12.68 -52.19
CA GLU A 41 -1.72 11.73 -51.18
C GLU A 41 -0.63 10.78 -50.64
N GLU A 42 0.24 10.26 -51.50
CA GLU A 42 1.41 9.45 -51.08
C GLU A 42 2.40 10.24 -50.20
N GLU A 43 2.69 11.49 -50.58
CA GLU A 43 3.51 12.39 -49.76
C GLU A 43 2.82 12.68 -48.41
N SER A 44 1.52 12.97 -48.41
CA SER A 44 0.74 13.24 -47.19
C SER A 44 0.74 12.04 -46.23
N SER A 45 0.44 10.83 -46.74
CA SER A 45 0.43 9.60 -45.94
C SER A 45 1.81 9.30 -45.32
N THR A 46 2.88 9.48 -46.10
CA THR A 46 4.25 9.28 -45.61
C THR A 46 4.62 10.33 -44.56
N ASN A 47 4.24 11.59 -44.74
CA ASN A 47 4.45 12.66 -43.77
C ASN A 47 3.68 12.42 -42.46
N LEU A 48 2.43 11.94 -42.55
CA LEU A 48 1.63 11.56 -41.38
C LEU A 48 2.27 10.40 -40.62
N ALA A 49 2.77 9.38 -41.33
CA ALA A 49 3.50 8.27 -40.71
C ALA A 49 4.78 8.76 -39.98
N LEU A 50 5.55 9.65 -40.61
CA LEU A 50 6.73 10.26 -39.98
C LEU A 50 6.36 11.11 -38.76
N LEU A 51 5.30 11.92 -38.84
CA LEU A 51 4.78 12.69 -37.71
C LEU A 51 4.35 11.79 -36.55
N PHE A 52 3.70 10.67 -36.84
CA PHE A 52 3.32 9.68 -35.84
C PHE A 52 4.55 9.04 -35.17
N ILE A 53 5.59 8.70 -35.94
CA ILE A 53 6.85 8.18 -35.37
C ILE A 53 7.51 9.24 -34.47
N VAL A 54 7.65 10.48 -34.95
CA VAL A 54 8.31 11.54 -34.19
C VAL A 54 7.55 11.85 -32.89
N SER A 55 6.23 11.97 -32.97
CA SER A 55 5.40 12.22 -31.78
C SER A 55 5.38 11.02 -30.82
N GLY A 56 5.36 9.79 -31.35
CA GLY A 56 5.47 8.56 -30.57
C GLY A 56 6.81 8.40 -29.85
N LEU A 57 7.93 8.67 -30.54
CA LEU A 57 9.26 8.66 -29.93
C LEU A 57 9.41 9.75 -28.87
N LEU A 58 8.84 10.95 -29.10
CA LEU A 58 8.78 12.00 -28.10
C LEU A 58 7.97 11.55 -26.87
N PHE A 59 6.82 10.92 -27.07
CA PHE A 59 5.98 10.40 -25.98
C PHE A 59 6.71 9.33 -25.15
N VAL A 60 7.35 8.36 -25.81
CA VAL A 60 8.18 7.34 -25.17
C VAL A 60 9.35 7.97 -24.41
N GLY A 61 10.00 8.98 -25.00
CA GLY A 61 11.06 9.75 -24.35
C GLY A 61 10.56 10.49 -23.10
N LEU A 62 9.38 11.11 -23.16
CA LEU A 62 8.76 11.79 -22.02
C LEU A 62 8.36 10.82 -20.90
N ILE A 63 7.81 9.64 -21.22
CA ILE A 63 7.53 8.60 -20.22
C ILE A 63 8.83 8.14 -19.57
N THR A 64 9.86 7.88 -20.36
CA THR A 64 11.17 7.43 -19.87
C THR A 64 11.80 8.50 -18.96
N TRP A 65 11.80 9.76 -19.40
CA TRP A 65 12.24 10.89 -18.58
C TRP A 65 11.44 11.01 -17.28
N SER A 66 10.10 10.91 -17.35
CA SER A 66 9.22 10.96 -16.18
C SER A 66 9.57 9.85 -15.19
N TYR A 67 9.76 8.62 -15.66
CA TYR A 67 10.16 7.49 -14.82
C TYR A 67 11.46 7.79 -14.06
N PHE A 68 12.53 8.17 -14.75
CA PHE A 68 13.82 8.48 -14.12
C PHE A 68 13.76 9.70 -13.19
N ASN A 69 12.95 10.71 -13.51
CA ASN A 69 12.73 11.86 -12.65
C ASN A 69 11.91 11.54 -11.39
N GLN A 70 11.09 10.49 -11.43
CA GLN A 70 10.28 10.02 -10.30
C GLN A 70 10.98 8.93 -9.47
N GLN A 71 12.02 8.27 -10.01
CA GLN A 71 12.78 7.23 -9.30
C GLN A 71 13.18 7.62 -7.86
N PRO A 72 13.68 8.84 -7.58
CA PRO A 72 14.06 9.20 -6.21
C PRO A 72 12.89 9.26 -5.22
N ARG A 73 11.63 9.29 -5.71
CA ARG A 73 10.42 9.27 -4.87
C ARG A 73 9.89 7.86 -4.61
N PHE A 74 10.52 6.84 -5.20
CA PHE A 74 10.13 5.47 -4.96
C PHE A 74 10.54 5.07 -3.55
N LEU A 75 9.82 4.11 -2.98
CA LEU A 75 10.21 3.56 -1.70
C LEU A 75 11.64 3.00 -1.80
N PRO A 76 12.47 3.19 -0.78
CA PRO A 76 13.77 2.56 -0.73
C PRO A 76 13.62 1.04 -0.66
N GLU A 77 14.74 0.35 -0.84
CA GLU A 77 14.81 -1.10 -0.65
C GLU A 77 14.15 -1.52 0.66
N ALA A 78 13.34 -2.57 0.61
CA ALA A 78 12.57 -3.02 1.76
C ALA A 78 13.45 -3.47 2.93
N SER A 79 12.96 -3.24 4.16
CA SER A 79 13.65 -3.52 5.43
C SER A 79 13.33 -4.90 6.02
N SER A 80 12.88 -5.84 5.17
CA SER A 80 12.70 -7.25 5.51
C SER A 80 12.94 -8.14 4.30
N GLU A 81 13.23 -9.42 4.55
CA GLU A 81 13.42 -10.42 3.49
C GLU A 81 12.16 -10.57 2.62
N LEU A 82 10.98 -10.65 3.24
CA LEU A 82 9.71 -10.76 2.53
C LEU A 82 9.43 -9.51 1.69
N GLY A 83 9.79 -8.32 2.18
CA GLY A 83 9.64 -7.10 1.41
C GLY A 83 10.51 -7.07 0.15
N ARG A 84 11.75 -7.57 0.23
CA ARG A 84 12.64 -7.69 -0.93
C ARG A 84 12.19 -8.78 -1.91
N ASP A 85 11.56 -9.85 -1.42
CA ASP A 85 10.88 -10.84 -2.25
C ASP A 85 9.75 -10.19 -3.09
N TRP A 86 8.97 -9.29 -2.49
CA TRP A 86 7.94 -8.53 -3.20
C TRP A 86 8.52 -7.56 -4.23
N ASP A 87 9.56 -6.80 -3.87
CA ASP A 87 10.25 -5.89 -4.80
C ASP A 87 10.80 -6.68 -6.00
N TRP A 88 11.40 -7.85 -5.78
CA TRP A 88 11.89 -8.73 -6.86
C TRP A 88 10.76 -9.21 -7.78
N LEU A 89 9.63 -9.68 -7.22
CA LEU A 89 8.46 -10.07 -8.00
C LEU A 89 7.92 -8.91 -8.82
N PHE A 90 7.82 -7.72 -8.23
CA PHE A 90 7.40 -6.51 -8.91
C PHE A 90 8.29 -6.25 -10.14
N TYR A 91 9.62 -6.26 -9.99
CA TYR A 91 10.52 -5.99 -11.12
C TYR A 91 10.53 -7.09 -12.19
N ILE A 92 10.29 -8.35 -11.83
CA ILE A 92 10.14 -9.45 -12.81
C ILE A 92 8.83 -9.37 -13.59
N VAL A 93 7.76 -8.90 -12.98
CA VAL A 93 6.48 -8.69 -13.68
C VAL A 93 6.52 -7.40 -14.49
N PHE A 94 7.11 -6.34 -13.95
CA PHE A 94 7.13 -5.02 -14.55
C PHE A 94 8.14 -4.90 -15.69
N SER A 95 9.37 -5.40 -15.55
CA SER A 95 10.43 -5.06 -16.51
C SER A 95 10.36 -5.88 -17.82
N PRO A 96 10.42 -7.22 -17.81
CA PRO A 96 10.38 -8.00 -19.06
C PRO A 96 8.98 -8.09 -19.72
N PRO A 97 7.88 -8.47 -19.06
CA PRO A 97 6.57 -8.56 -19.71
C PRO A 97 5.94 -7.23 -20.08
N ILE A 98 6.13 -6.19 -19.26
CA ILE A 98 5.46 -4.89 -19.47
C ILE A 98 6.41 -3.94 -20.19
N VAL A 99 7.54 -3.57 -19.60
CA VAL A 99 8.42 -2.53 -20.17
C VAL A 99 9.07 -2.99 -21.49
N LEU A 100 9.74 -4.15 -21.53
CA LEU A 100 10.40 -4.62 -22.76
C LEU A 100 9.39 -4.86 -23.90
N ILE A 101 8.26 -5.51 -23.64
CA ILE A 101 7.22 -5.73 -24.65
C ILE A 101 6.59 -4.42 -25.11
N PHE A 102 6.40 -3.44 -24.21
CA PHE A 102 5.94 -2.11 -24.58
C PHE A 102 6.86 -1.47 -25.63
N PHE A 103 8.18 -1.48 -25.42
CA PHE A 103 9.11 -0.92 -26.40
C PHE A 103 9.14 -1.71 -27.72
N ILE A 104 9.12 -3.04 -27.67
CA ILE A 104 9.09 -3.88 -28.88
C ILE A 104 7.82 -3.62 -29.70
N THR A 105 6.65 -3.62 -29.06
CA THR A 105 5.37 -3.42 -29.74
C THR A 105 5.24 -2.01 -30.32
N HIS A 106 5.73 -0.98 -29.62
CA HIS A 106 5.77 0.38 -30.16
C HIS A 106 6.74 0.52 -31.32
N ALA A 107 7.94 -0.07 -31.25
CA ALA A 107 8.88 -0.07 -32.36
C ALA A 107 8.30 -0.77 -33.60
N LEU A 108 7.63 -1.92 -33.41
CA LEU A 108 6.94 -2.63 -34.49
C LEU A 108 5.78 -1.81 -35.06
N LEU A 109 5.00 -1.14 -34.22
CA LEU A 109 3.90 -0.28 -34.64
C LEU A 109 4.40 0.90 -35.49
N PHE A 110 5.44 1.60 -35.01
CA PHE A 110 6.07 2.70 -35.73
C PHE A 110 6.65 2.25 -37.08
N TRP A 111 7.36 1.12 -37.08
CA TRP A 111 7.85 0.52 -38.31
C TRP A 111 6.72 0.14 -39.27
N PHE A 112 5.63 -0.46 -38.76
CA PHE A 112 4.51 -0.93 -39.56
C PHE A 112 3.80 0.24 -40.24
N VAL A 113 3.46 1.30 -39.49
CA VAL A 113 2.82 2.51 -40.01
C VAL A 113 3.66 3.16 -41.10
N TYR A 114 4.99 3.22 -40.94
CA TYR A 114 5.88 3.76 -41.96
C TYR A 114 6.04 2.84 -43.18
N LYS A 115 6.31 1.56 -42.96
CA LYS A 115 6.53 0.59 -44.05
C LYS A 115 5.30 0.48 -44.94
N TYR A 116 4.12 0.46 -44.33
CA TYR A 116 2.83 0.31 -44.99
C TYR A 116 2.07 1.63 -45.17
N SER A 117 2.77 2.77 -45.14
CA SER A 117 2.20 4.03 -45.61
C SER A 117 1.69 3.90 -47.05
N TYR A 118 0.70 4.71 -47.42
CA TYR A 118 0.12 4.67 -48.75
C TYR A 118 1.20 4.98 -49.80
N LYS A 119 1.27 4.16 -50.85
CA LYS A 119 2.09 4.39 -52.04
C LYS A 119 1.31 4.02 -53.29
N LYS A 120 1.46 4.80 -54.35
CA LYS A 120 0.78 4.53 -55.62
C LYS A 120 1.12 3.14 -56.15
N GLY A 121 0.10 2.39 -56.56
CA GLY A 121 0.25 1.04 -57.13
C GLY A 121 0.58 -0.06 -56.12
N ARG A 122 0.69 0.27 -54.82
CA ARG A 122 0.86 -0.74 -53.76
C ARG A 122 -0.51 -1.37 -53.44
N VAL A 123 -0.63 -2.66 -53.74
CA VAL A 123 -1.80 -3.45 -53.32
C VAL A 123 -1.57 -4.05 -51.94
N GLY A 124 -2.63 -4.10 -51.13
CA GLY A 124 -2.59 -4.73 -49.81
C GLY A 124 -2.32 -6.23 -49.95
N PHE A 125 -1.37 -6.76 -49.17
CA PHE A 125 -1.16 -8.20 -49.09
C PHE A 125 -2.31 -8.82 -48.28
N TYR A 126 -3.06 -9.73 -48.90
CA TYR A 126 -4.16 -10.43 -48.24
C TYR A 126 -3.62 -11.63 -47.46
N PHE A 127 -3.62 -11.51 -46.13
CA PHE A 127 -3.15 -12.53 -45.20
C PHE A 127 -4.09 -12.59 -43.98
N PRO A 128 -5.22 -13.31 -44.10
CA PRO A 128 -6.28 -13.24 -43.12
C PRO A 128 -5.99 -14.05 -41.86
N GLU A 129 -5.22 -15.15 -41.96
CA GLU A 129 -5.01 -16.08 -40.86
C GLU A 129 -3.60 -16.66 -40.85
N SER A 130 -3.14 -17.00 -39.66
CA SER A 130 -1.92 -17.78 -39.48
C SER A 130 -1.96 -18.51 -38.16
N ILE A 131 -2.43 -19.75 -38.22
CA ILE A 131 -2.45 -20.66 -37.06
C ILE A 131 -1.08 -20.69 -36.37
N LYS A 132 0.03 -20.62 -37.13
CA LYS A 132 1.37 -20.59 -36.55
C LYS A 132 1.63 -19.35 -35.69
N LEU A 133 1.27 -18.15 -36.15
CA LEU A 133 1.44 -16.91 -35.37
C LEU A 133 0.47 -16.90 -34.19
N GLU A 134 -0.76 -17.34 -34.41
CA GLU A 134 -1.79 -17.46 -33.38
C GLU A 134 -1.36 -18.37 -32.23
N MET A 135 -0.76 -19.51 -32.57
CA MET A 135 -0.20 -20.43 -31.58
C MET A 135 0.97 -19.79 -30.81
N ILE A 136 1.86 -19.06 -31.48
CA ILE A 136 3.00 -18.40 -30.81
C ILE A 136 2.51 -17.37 -29.79
N TRP A 137 1.65 -16.43 -30.20
CA TRP A 137 1.18 -15.37 -29.28
C TRP A 137 0.16 -15.86 -28.25
N THR A 138 -0.33 -17.09 -28.34
CA THR A 138 -1.21 -17.68 -27.33
C THR A 138 -0.39 -18.50 -26.33
N VAL A 139 0.49 -19.37 -26.82
CA VAL A 139 1.28 -20.27 -25.98
C VAL A 139 2.36 -19.52 -25.21
N VAL A 140 3.05 -18.56 -25.83
CA VAL A 140 4.13 -17.83 -25.15
C VAL A 140 3.60 -17.05 -23.94
N PRO A 141 2.54 -16.21 -24.05
CA PRO A 141 1.98 -15.55 -22.87
C PRO A 141 1.42 -16.53 -21.84
N ALA A 142 0.80 -17.64 -22.25
CA ALA A 142 0.30 -18.65 -21.33
C ALA A 142 1.43 -19.26 -20.48
N VAL A 143 2.55 -19.65 -21.10
CA VAL A 143 3.73 -20.19 -20.39
C VAL A 143 4.34 -19.15 -19.46
N VAL A 144 4.49 -17.91 -19.91
CA VAL A 144 5.00 -16.80 -19.07
C VAL A 144 4.09 -16.58 -17.87
N MET A 145 2.77 -16.55 -18.06
CA MET A 145 1.80 -16.39 -16.98
C MET A 145 1.87 -17.55 -15.98
N ILE A 146 1.96 -18.80 -16.43
CA ILE A 146 2.10 -19.96 -15.55
C ILE A 146 3.37 -19.84 -14.69
N ALA A 147 4.50 -19.45 -15.29
CA ALA A 147 5.75 -19.26 -14.56
C ALA A 147 5.63 -18.14 -13.51
N LEU A 148 5.05 -16.99 -13.88
CA LEU A 148 4.85 -15.86 -12.96
C LEU A 148 3.92 -16.22 -11.80
N VAL A 149 2.80 -16.92 -12.08
CA VAL A 149 1.87 -17.38 -11.05
C VAL A 149 2.56 -18.35 -10.09
N GLY A 150 3.36 -19.29 -10.60
CA GLY A 150 4.12 -20.22 -9.75
C GLY A 150 5.09 -19.51 -8.82
N LEU A 151 5.84 -18.53 -9.32
CA LEU A 151 6.75 -17.71 -8.51
C LEU A 151 5.99 -16.89 -7.45
N GLY A 152 4.88 -16.24 -7.84
CA GLY A 152 4.05 -15.45 -6.96
C GLY A 152 3.42 -16.29 -5.83
N LEU A 153 2.91 -17.48 -6.17
CA LEU A 153 2.26 -18.37 -5.21
C LEU A 153 3.25 -18.83 -4.12
N GLY A 154 4.50 -19.14 -4.48
CA GLY A 154 5.51 -19.53 -3.49
C GLY A 154 5.78 -18.42 -2.46
N LYS A 155 5.87 -17.16 -2.90
CA LYS A 155 6.05 -16.01 -2.00
C LYS A 155 4.81 -15.71 -1.18
N TRP A 156 3.62 -15.85 -1.78
CA TRP A 156 2.35 -15.73 -1.07
C TRP A 156 2.21 -16.76 0.07
N ILE A 157 2.54 -18.03 -0.19
CA ILE A 157 2.50 -19.08 0.84
C ILE A 157 3.48 -18.75 1.98
N LYS A 158 4.70 -18.29 1.67
CA LYS A 158 5.67 -17.85 2.69
C LYS A 158 5.09 -16.73 3.57
N ALA A 159 4.49 -15.70 2.95
CA ALA A 159 3.90 -14.56 3.64
C ALA A 159 2.72 -14.94 4.55
N THR A 160 1.87 -15.87 4.10
CA THR A 160 0.61 -16.25 4.76
C THR A 160 0.69 -17.53 5.59
N SER A 161 1.86 -18.17 5.62
CA SER A 161 2.13 -19.30 6.50
C SER A 161 2.03 -18.87 7.98
N PRO A 162 1.69 -19.80 8.89
CA PRO A 162 1.75 -19.54 10.32
C PRO A 162 3.10 -18.93 10.74
N PRO A 163 3.12 -18.03 11.74
CA PRO A 163 4.37 -17.54 12.30
C PRO A 163 5.16 -18.68 12.95
N SER A 164 6.45 -18.47 13.16
CA SER A 164 7.29 -19.38 13.94
C SER A 164 6.85 -19.42 15.41
N GLU A 165 7.20 -20.50 16.12
CA GLU A 165 6.82 -20.68 17.54
C GLU A 165 7.45 -19.62 18.45
N ASP A 166 8.59 -19.05 18.05
CA ASP A 166 9.31 -17.99 18.75
C ASP A 166 8.91 -16.58 18.28
N ALA A 167 7.92 -16.43 17.40
CA ALA A 167 7.52 -15.13 16.90
C ALA A 167 6.92 -14.27 18.02
N MET A 168 7.31 -13.00 18.07
CA MET A 168 6.71 -12.02 18.97
C MET A 168 5.33 -11.63 18.44
N HIS A 169 4.29 -11.80 19.24
CA HIS A 169 2.94 -11.42 18.89
C HIS A 169 2.64 -9.99 19.34
N ILE A 170 2.04 -9.19 18.46
CA ILE A 170 1.55 -7.84 18.75
C ILE A 170 0.13 -7.74 18.22
N ARG A 171 -0.83 -7.42 19.09
CA ARG A 171 -2.22 -7.20 18.69
C ARG A 171 -2.40 -5.76 18.21
N ILE A 172 -2.93 -5.61 17.00
CA ILE A 172 -3.22 -4.32 16.37
C ILE A 172 -4.73 -4.20 16.16
N THR A 173 -5.33 -3.14 16.67
CA THR A 173 -6.76 -2.88 16.53
C THR A 173 -7.01 -1.54 15.85
N GLY A 174 -7.61 -1.57 14.66
CA GLY A 174 -8.03 -0.38 13.93
C GLY A 174 -9.35 0.20 14.46
N MET A 175 -9.43 1.53 14.53
CA MET A 175 -10.68 2.26 14.74
C MET A 175 -10.63 3.65 14.08
N GLN A 176 -11.76 4.30 13.87
CA GLN A 176 -11.84 5.67 13.37
C GLN A 176 -11.35 6.66 14.44
N PHE A 177 -10.23 7.37 14.29
CA PHE A 177 -9.16 7.24 13.28
C PHE A 177 -7.81 7.07 14.00
N LYS A 178 -7.55 5.88 14.54
CA LYS A 178 -6.32 5.51 15.25
C LYS A 178 -6.10 4.00 15.27
N TRP A 179 -4.85 3.60 15.47
CA TRP A 179 -4.46 2.24 15.80
C TRP A 179 -4.26 2.10 17.30
N MET A 180 -4.79 1.03 17.88
CA MET A 180 -4.47 0.60 19.23
C MET A 180 -3.50 -0.57 19.14
N ILE A 181 -2.40 -0.45 19.87
CA ILE A 181 -1.30 -1.40 19.88
C ILE A 181 -1.35 -2.09 21.23
N ASN A 182 -1.21 -3.40 21.25
CA ASN A 182 -1.18 -4.20 22.48
C ASN A 182 -0.04 -5.22 22.43
N TYR A 183 0.77 -5.23 23.48
CA TYR A 183 1.80 -6.24 23.74
C TYR A 183 1.38 -7.07 24.95
N ALA A 184 1.64 -8.37 24.89
CA ALA A 184 1.57 -9.23 26.05
C ALA A 184 2.55 -8.74 27.12
N GLY A 185 2.21 -8.97 28.39
CA GLY A 185 3.06 -8.61 29.50
C GLY A 185 4.15 -9.65 29.77
N ASP A 186 4.50 -9.81 31.05
CA ASP A 186 5.56 -10.72 31.49
C ASP A 186 5.14 -12.19 31.35
N ASP A 187 3.84 -12.47 31.36
CA ASP A 187 3.28 -13.82 31.18
C ASP A 187 3.31 -14.31 29.72
N GLY A 188 3.50 -13.40 28.76
CA GLY A 188 3.52 -13.69 27.33
C GLY A 188 2.15 -14.03 26.74
N GLU A 189 1.09 -13.92 27.54
CA GLU A 189 -0.29 -14.12 27.13
C GLU A 189 -0.98 -12.77 27.01
N PHE A 190 -2.14 -12.75 26.36
CA PHE A 190 -2.91 -11.53 26.24
C PHE A 190 -4.25 -11.69 26.92
N GLY A 191 -4.69 -10.63 27.59
CA GLY A 191 -6.04 -10.57 28.15
C GLY A 191 -7.17 -10.83 27.14
N ASP A 192 -8.25 -11.41 27.65
CA ASP A 192 -9.51 -11.61 26.95
C ASP A 192 -10.18 -10.27 26.64
N ARG A 193 -10.79 -10.22 25.45
CA ARG A 193 -11.49 -9.04 24.94
C ARG A 193 -12.89 -9.41 24.49
N ASP A 194 -13.87 -8.69 25.02
CA ASP A 194 -15.28 -8.80 24.63
C ASP A 194 -15.80 -7.45 24.14
N ILE A 195 -16.14 -7.39 22.85
CA ILE A 195 -16.70 -6.18 22.23
C ILE A 195 -17.99 -5.70 22.91
N ARG A 196 -18.73 -6.59 23.59
CA ARG A 196 -19.93 -6.21 24.36
C ARG A 196 -19.60 -5.39 25.59
N LYS A 197 -18.36 -5.46 26.08
CA LYS A 197 -17.81 -4.63 27.17
C LYS A 197 -17.24 -3.31 26.66
N TRP A 198 -17.31 -3.06 25.35
CA TRP A 198 -16.93 -1.78 24.77
C TRP A 198 -17.87 -0.66 25.23
N GLY A 199 -17.29 0.48 25.57
CA GLY A 199 -18.05 1.68 25.91
C GLY A 199 -17.50 2.37 27.14
N LYS A 200 -18.33 3.19 27.76
CA LYS A 200 -17.99 3.92 28.98
C LYS A 200 -18.62 3.23 30.16
N GLU A 201 -17.85 2.42 30.87
CA GLU A 201 -18.27 1.78 32.10
C GLU A 201 -17.71 2.58 33.28
N PHE A 202 -18.57 2.95 34.23
CA PHE A 202 -18.18 3.76 35.39
C PHE A 202 -17.32 4.99 35.05
N GLY A 203 -17.60 5.67 33.94
CA GLY A 203 -16.86 6.86 33.57
C GLY A 203 -15.47 6.63 32.93
N ILE A 204 -15.02 5.38 32.86
CA ILE A 204 -13.76 4.97 32.25
C ILE A 204 -14.07 4.40 30.87
N GLN A 205 -13.31 4.80 29.86
CA GLN A 205 -13.55 4.37 28.49
C GLN A 205 -12.84 3.03 28.24
N ASN A 206 -13.62 1.95 28.14
CA ASN A 206 -13.15 0.65 27.70
C ASN A 206 -13.17 0.57 26.16
N LEU A 207 -12.14 1.13 25.51
CA LEU A 207 -12.08 1.16 24.05
C LEU A 207 -11.85 -0.21 23.42
N LEU A 208 -11.29 -1.17 24.16
CA LEU A 208 -10.88 -2.46 23.63
C LEU A 208 -11.77 -3.62 24.06
N GLY A 209 -12.72 -3.37 24.97
CA GLY A 209 -13.57 -4.42 25.54
C GLY A 209 -12.81 -5.31 26.53
N LEU A 210 -11.83 -4.76 27.24
CA LEU A 210 -11.02 -5.48 28.23
C LEU A 210 -11.91 -6.07 29.31
N ASP A 211 -11.65 -7.32 29.69
CA ASP A 211 -12.34 -7.97 30.78
C ASP A 211 -11.65 -7.67 32.13
N PRO A 212 -12.29 -6.98 33.09
CA PRO A 212 -11.73 -6.76 34.42
C PRO A 212 -11.64 -8.01 35.28
N THR A 213 -12.35 -9.09 34.94
CA THR A 213 -12.23 -10.35 35.68
C THR A 213 -11.10 -11.24 35.19
N ASP A 214 -10.47 -10.89 34.07
CA ASP A 214 -9.33 -11.62 33.54
C ASP A 214 -8.02 -11.04 34.06
N ALA A 215 -7.28 -11.85 34.82
CA ALA A 215 -6.04 -11.45 35.46
C ALA A 215 -4.85 -11.44 34.50
N GLU A 216 -4.89 -12.22 33.42
CA GLU A 216 -3.83 -12.28 32.41
C GLU A 216 -3.77 -10.95 31.63
N GLY A 217 -4.90 -10.24 31.48
CA GLY A 217 -4.89 -8.93 30.84
C GLY A 217 -4.27 -7.80 31.67
N TYR A 218 -3.84 -8.04 32.91
CA TYR A 218 -3.43 -6.96 33.82
C TYR A 218 -2.05 -6.40 33.51
N ASP A 219 -1.14 -7.22 33.00
CA ASP A 219 0.22 -6.83 32.64
C ASP A 219 0.36 -6.43 31.16
N ASP A 220 -0.66 -6.65 30.33
CA ASP A 220 -0.78 -6.13 28.95
C ASP A 220 -0.31 -4.66 28.84
N ILE A 221 0.35 -4.31 27.73
CA ILE A 221 0.93 -2.99 27.51
C ILE A 221 0.31 -2.33 26.27
N TYR A 222 -0.13 -1.07 26.43
CA TYR A 222 -0.83 -0.30 25.39
C TYR A 222 -0.05 0.98 24.98
N PRO A 223 1.05 0.84 24.23
CA PRO A 223 1.91 1.97 23.90
C PRO A 223 1.36 2.81 22.73
N ASP A 224 1.93 3.99 22.53
CA ASP A 224 1.57 4.87 21.42
C ASP A 224 2.31 4.51 20.12
N GLU A 225 3.49 3.90 20.20
CA GLU A 225 4.33 3.46 19.07
C GLU A 225 4.56 1.94 19.08
N ILE A 226 4.88 1.37 17.91
CA ILE A 226 5.34 -0.02 17.81
C ILE A 226 6.86 0.00 17.92
N VAL A 227 7.44 -0.75 18.86
CA VAL A 227 8.89 -0.93 18.96
C VAL A 227 9.17 -2.41 18.88
N VAL A 228 10.07 -2.81 17.99
CA VAL A 228 10.39 -4.22 17.76
C VAL A 228 11.90 -4.42 17.63
N PRO A 229 12.44 -5.54 18.13
CA PRO A 229 13.84 -5.86 17.95
C PRO A 229 14.14 -6.28 16.51
N VAL A 230 15.31 -5.89 16.02
CA VAL A 230 15.84 -6.33 14.72
C VAL A 230 16.13 -7.84 14.73
N ASN A 231 15.95 -8.50 13.59
CA ASN A 231 16.15 -9.94 13.37
C ASN A 231 15.22 -10.87 14.14
N GLN A 232 14.17 -10.36 14.77
CA GLN A 232 13.11 -11.14 15.40
C GLN A 232 11.90 -11.27 14.46
N GLU A 233 11.27 -12.44 14.36
CA GLU A 233 10.00 -12.55 13.64
C GLU A 233 8.87 -11.95 14.49
N ILE A 234 8.11 -11.04 13.91
CA ILE A 234 6.99 -10.33 14.54
C ILE A 234 5.71 -10.72 13.81
N ALA A 235 4.72 -11.22 14.54
CA ALA A 235 3.38 -11.52 14.07
C ALA A 235 2.40 -10.45 14.55
N PHE A 236 1.79 -9.73 13.61
CA PHE A 236 0.75 -8.76 13.91
C PHE A 236 -0.62 -9.45 13.84
N ASP A 237 -1.30 -9.51 14.98
CA ASP A 237 -2.66 -9.99 15.11
C ASP A 237 -3.63 -8.82 14.94
N ILE A 238 -4.25 -8.72 13.76
CA ILE A 238 -4.94 -7.53 13.31
C ILE A 238 -6.45 -7.73 13.38
N ASN A 239 -7.15 -6.73 13.90
CA ASN A 239 -8.61 -6.65 13.95
C ASN A 239 -9.07 -5.19 13.85
N ALA A 240 -10.36 -4.95 13.69
CA ALA A 240 -10.97 -3.62 13.75
C ALA A 240 -12.20 -3.60 14.65
N LEU A 241 -12.51 -2.44 15.23
CA LEU A 241 -13.68 -2.26 16.09
C LEU A 241 -14.93 -1.79 15.35
N ASP A 242 -14.75 -1.03 14.27
CA ASP A 242 -15.84 -0.30 13.62
C ASP A 242 -15.99 -0.65 12.14
N VAL A 243 -15.12 -0.14 11.29
CA VAL A 243 -15.14 -0.30 9.83
C VAL A 243 -13.88 -1.03 9.38
N LEU A 244 -13.79 -1.31 8.08
CA LEU A 244 -12.56 -1.82 7.48
C LEU A 244 -11.45 -0.76 7.58
N HIS A 245 -10.27 -1.22 7.98
CA HIS A 245 -9.01 -0.50 7.82
C HIS A 245 -8.01 -1.45 7.13
N ASP A 246 -6.82 -0.99 6.77
CA ASP A 246 -5.74 -1.85 6.29
C ASP A 246 -4.46 -1.41 6.98
N PHE A 247 -3.84 -2.32 7.73
CA PHE A 247 -2.57 -2.10 8.40
C PHE A 247 -1.44 -2.22 7.37
N TYR A 248 -0.95 -1.08 6.92
CA TYR A 248 0.08 -1.02 5.88
C TYR A 248 1.41 -0.54 6.43
N LEU A 249 2.46 -1.33 6.18
CA LEU A 249 3.86 -1.02 6.47
C LEU A 249 4.62 -0.90 5.14
N PRO A 250 4.73 0.32 4.56
CA PRO A 250 5.27 0.52 3.22
C PRO A 250 6.70 0.01 3.05
N ASN A 251 7.59 0.35 3.98
CA ASN A 251 9.01 -0.05 3.93
C ASN A 251 9.23 -1.56 4.09
N PHE A 252 8.20 -2.31 4.43
CA PHE A 252 8.22 -3.77 4.54
C PHE A 252 7.42 -4.47 3.44
N ARG A 253 6.70 -3.71 2.58
CA ARG A 253 5.82 -4.19 1.50
C ARG A 253 4.75 -5.16 1.98
N ILE A 254 4.29 -4.97 3.21
CA ILE A 254 3.25 -5.81 3.81
C ILE A 254 2.05 -4.96 4.19
N LYS A 255 0.87 -5.48 3.86
CA LYS A 255 -0.41 -4.86 4.14
C LYS A 255 -1.42 -5.95 4.47
N MET A 256 -2.32 -5.70 5.40
CA MET A 256 -3.35 -6.65 5.78
C MET A 256 -4.58 -5.92 6.30
N ASP A 257 -5.73 -6.29 5.78
CA ASP A 257 -7.00 -5.69 6.15
C ASP A 257 -7.29 -5.97 7.63
N ALA A 258 -7.65 -4.92 8.36
CA ALA A 258 -8.23 -5.00 9.68
C ALA A 258 -9.75 -5.09 9.52
N VAL A 259 -10.28 -6.29 9.76
CA VAL A 259 -11.69 -6.61 9.45
C VAL A 259 -12.47 -6.79 10.75
N PRO A 260 -13.55 -6.03 10.99
CA PRO A 260 -14.38 -6.23 12.17
C PRO A 260 -14.90 -7.67 12.27
N GLY A 261 -14.52 -8.38 13.34
CA GLY A 261 -15.00 -9.73 13.63
C GLY A 261 -14.28 -10.86 12.88
N VAL A 262 -13.26 -10.55 12.06
CA VAL A 262 -12.42 -11.57 11.41
C VAL A 262 -10.96 -11.30 11.78
N PRO A 263 -10.32 -12.16 12.59
CA PRO A 263 -8.91 -11.99 12.91
C PRO A 263 -8.08 -12.23 11.65
N THR A 264 -7.25 -11.25 11.31
CA THR A 264 -6.26 -11.36 10.23
C THR A 264 -4.87 -11.31 10.84
N ARG A 265 -3.88 -11.82 10.11
CA ARG A 265 -2.50 -11.87 10.57
C ARG A 265 -1.54 -11.61 9.44
N ILE A 266 -0.50 -10.85 9.73
CA ILE A 266 0.66 -10.71 8.85
C ILE A 266 1.94 -10.72 9.68
N LYS A 267 3.04 -11.16 9.07
CA LYS A 267 4.33 -11.27 9.74
C LYS A 267 5.43 -10.54 9.02
N ILE A 268 6.40 -10.06 9.79
CA ILE A 268 7.65 -9.48 9.29
C ILE A 268 8.83 -10.01 10.09
N LYS A 269 10.01 -9.96 9.47
CA LYS A 269 11.28 -10.08 10.17
C LYS A 269 12.14 -8.90 9.74
N PRO A 270 12.17 -7.81 10.52
CA PRO A 270 12.93 -6.63 10.16
C PRO A 270 14.43 -6.93 10.26
N ASP A 271 15.22 -6.49 9.29
CA ASP A 271 16.67 -6.70 9.28
C ASP A 271 17.48 -5.40 9.15
N VAL A 272 16.77 -4.27 9.11
CA VAL A 272 17.34 -2.92 9.13
C VAL A 272 16.69 -2.16 10.28
N THR A 273 17.52 -1.64 11.19
CA THR A 273 17.06 -0.78 12.29
C THR A 273 16.65 0.61 11.77
N THR A 274 15.81 1.32 12.53
CA THR A 274 15.43 2.70 12.18
C THR A 274 16.67 3.59 12.07
N ALA A 275 17.65 3.42 12.96
CA ALA A 275 18.92 4.16 12.93
C ALA A 275 19.73 3.88 11.65
N GLN A 276 19.87 2.60 11.25
CA GLN A 276 20.55 2.24 10.00
C GLN A 276 19.82 2.80 8.78
N MET A 277 18.48 2.83 8.81
CA MET A 277 17.70 3.37 7.70
C MET A 277 17.87 4.88 7.56
N ARG A 278 17.90 5.62 8.68
CA ARG A 278 18.23 7.06 8.70
C ARG A 278 19.58 7.33 8.05
N GLU A 279 20.60 6.54 8.41
CA GLU A 279 21.93 6.65 7.82
C GLU A 279 21.92 6.34 6.31
N LYS A 280 21.27 5.24 5.90
CA LYS A 280 21.16 4.82 4.50
C LYS A 280 20.49 5.88 3.62
N LEU A 281 19.50 6.59 4.15
CA LEU A 281 18.76 7.63 3.45
C LEU A 281 19.38 9.02 3.60
N GLY A 282 20.29 9.22 4.55
CA GLY A 282 20.75 10.56 4.93
C GLY A 282 19.63 11.43 5.50
N ASP A 283 18.63 10.81 6.13
CA ASP A 283 17.43 11.46 6.66
C ASP A 283 17.30 11.16 8.16
N PRO A 284 17.70 12.07 9.06
CA PRO A 284 17.66 11.85 10.50
C PRO A 284 16.23 11.78 11.08
N ASP A 285 15.25 12.33 10.37
CA ASP A 285 13.85 12.38 10.80
C ASP A 285 13.03 11.18 10.29
N PHE A 286 13.68 10.25 9.59
CA PHE A 286 13.04 9.05 9.08
C PHE A 286 12.45 8.20 10.22
N GLU A 287 11.22 7.75 10.01
CA GLU A 287 10.52 6.77 10.83
C GLU A 287 9.82 5.76 9.92
N TYR A 288 9.72 4.50 10.34
CA TYR A 288 8.85 3.57 9.62
C TYR A 288 7.40 3.91 9.93
N GLU A 289 6.69 4.46 8.95
CA GLU A 289 5.30 4.86 9.11
C GLU A 289 4.36 3.67 8.87
N ILE A 290 3.40 3.50 9.78
CA ILE A 290 2.23 2.67 9.58
C ILE A 290 1.14 3.57 9.01
N ALA A 291 0.61 3.20 7.85
CA ALA A 291 -0.48 3.90 7.20
C ALA A 291 -1.75 3.06 7.20
N CYS A 292 -2.92 3.72 7.11
CA CYS A 292 -4.15 3.05 6.74
C CYS A 292 -4.26 3.01 5.22
N ALA A 293 -4.48 1.82 4.65
CA ALA A 293 -4.60 1.64 3.19
C ALA A 293 -6.01 1.24 2.71
N GLU A 294 -7.03 1.32 3.59
CA GLU A 294 -8.43 1.09 3.25
C GLU A 294 -9.29 2.29 3.67
N LEU A 295 -10.20 2.73 2.81
CA LEU A 295 -10.95 3.97 3.03
C LEU A 295 -11.92 3.80 4.21
N CYS A 296 -11.54 4.33 5.35
CA CYS A 296 -12.28 4.16 6.61
C CYS A 296 -13.02 5.42 7.07
N GLY A 297 -13.08 6.50 6.26
CA GLY A 297 -13.86 7.71 6.55
C GLY A 297 -13.05 9.02 6.45
N THR A 298 -13.58 10.11 7.03
CA THR A 298 -13.06 11.48 6.85
C THR A 298 -11.65 11.72 7.42
N GLY A 299 -11.28 10.98 8.47
CA GLY A 299 -9.95 11.02 9.08
C GLY A 299 -8.99 9.95 8.57
N HIS A 300 -9.32 9.25 7.48
CA HIS A 300 -8.53 8.13 6.94
C HIS A 300 -7.03 8.46 6.74
N TRP A 301 -6.71 9.69 6.35
CA TRP A 301 -5.33 10.12 6.14
C TRP A 301 -4.55 10.40 7.44
N ASN A 302 -5.23 10.53 8.59
CA ASN A 302 -4.66 11.03 9.84
C ASN A 302 -4.52 9.96 10.93
N MET A 303 -4.53 8.68 10.56
CA MET A 303 -4.45 7.54 11.49
C MET A 303 -3.12 6.81 11.37
N LYS A 304 -2.04 7.55 11.17
CA LYS A 304 -0.71 6.97 11.07
C LYS A 304 -0.10 6.69 12.45
N LYS A 305 0.81 5.72 12.50
CA LYS A 305 1.63 5.39 13.67
C LYS A 305 3.09 5.18 13.27
N VAL A 306 3.97 5.15 14.25
CA VAL A 306 5.40 4.89 14.04
C VAL A 306 5.72 3.47 14.47
N LEU A 307 6.52 2.80 13.65
CA LEU A 307 7.22 1.57 13.98
C LEU A 307 8.71 1.89 14.11
N ARG A 308 9.32 1.55 15.23
CA ARG A 308 10.75 1.69 15.49
C ARG A 308 11.39 0.32 15.58
N VAL A 309 12.38 0.06 14.72
CA VAL A 309 13.18 -1.17 14.76
C VAL A 309 14.48 -0.87 15.49
N VAL A 310 14.72 -1.60 16.57
CA VAL A 310 15.81 -1.31 17.53
C VAL A 310 16.67 -2.52 17.82
N SER A 311 17.73 -2.33 18.59
CA SER A 311 18.49 -3.45 19.19
C SER A 311 17.66 -4.15 20.27
N GLN A 312 18.01 -5.40 20.61
CA GLN A 312 17.32 -6.12 21.68
C GLN A 312 17.43 -5.38 23.03
N GLU A 313 18.60 -4.85 23.35
CA GLU A 313 18.83 -4.08 24.58
C GLU A 313 17.92 -2.85 24.67
N GLU A 314 17.83 -2.07 23.59
CA GLU A 314 16.96 -0.89 23.53
C GLU A 314 15.47 -1.26 23.57
N TYR A 315 15.09 -2.42 23.01
CA TYR A 315 13.72 -2.94 23.12
C TYR A 315 13.39 -3.31 24.57
N ASP A 316 14.28 -4.03 25.26
CA ASP A 316 14.07 -4.47 26.64
C ASP A 316 13.97 -3.26 27.60
N GLU A 317 14.83 -2.24 27.40
CA GLU A 317 14.75 -0.96 28.14
C GLU A 317 13.44 -0.22 27.86
N TRP A 318 13.02 -0.16 26.60
CA TRP A 318 11.76 0.48 26.22
C TRP A 318 10.56 -0.24 26.84
N LEU A 319 10.54 -1.57 26.81
CA LEU A 319 9.45 -2.40 27.33
C LEU A 319 9.30 -2.20 28.84
N ALA A 320 10.41 -2.23 29.59
CA ALA A 320 10.43 -2.01 31.03
C ALA A 320 9.96 -0.60 31.45
N SER A 321 10.02 0.38 30.54
CA SER A 321 9.54 1.74 30.80
C SER A 321 8.03 1.92 30.61
N GLN A 322 7.34 0.96 29.99
CA GLN A 322 5.91 1.07 29.71
C GLN A 322 5.05 0.80 30.95
N ALA A 323 3.91 1.47 31.03
CA ALA A 323 2.91 1.20 32.05
C ALA A 323 1.97 0.09 31.60
N THR A 324 1.62 -0.80 32.52
CA THR A 324 0.71 -1.92 32.27
C THR A 324 -0.77 -1.50 32.29
N ALA A 325 -1.63 -2.34 31.72
CA ALA A 325 -3.08 -2.18 31.71
C ALA A 325 -3.65 -2.03 33.12
N LYS A 326 -3.06 -2.72 34.10
CA LYS A 326 -3.43 -2.59 35.51
C LYS A 326 -3.27 -1.16 36.00
N ALA A 327 -2.14 -0.52 35.71
CA ALA A 327 -1.89 0.85 36.13
C ALA A 327 -2.80 1.86 35.40
N ILE A 328 -3.06 1.64 34.11
CA ILE A 328 -3.76 2.61 33.25
C ILE A 328 -5.29 2.50 33.33
N TYR A 329 -5.81 1.27 33.41
CA TYR A 329 -7.24 0.98 33.25
C TYR A 329 -7.86 0.30 34.47
N TYR A 330 -7.31 -0.84 34.90
CA TYR A 330 -7.97 -1.64 35.95
C TYR A 330 -7.92 -1.01 37.33
N GLN A 331 -6.78 -0.45 37.75
CA GLN A 331 -6.68 0.17 39.09
C GLN A 331 -7.64 1.37 39.25
N PRO A 332 -7.73 2.32 38.29
CA PRO A 332 -8.74 3.38 38.35
C PRO A 332 -10.18 2.85 38.39
N LEU A 333 -10.47 1.75 37.69
CA LEU A 333 -11.79 1.11 37.69
C LEU A 333 -12.10 0.49 39.05
N LEU A 334 -11.18 -0.30 39.59
CA LEU A 334 -11.29 -0.94 40.90
C LEU A 334 -11.46 0.11 42.01
N ASP A 335 -10.63 1.16 42.01
CA ASP A 335 -10.69 2.25 43.00
C ASP A 335 -12.07 2.95 42.98
N LYS A 336 -12.63 3.15 41.79
CA LYS A 336 -13.94 3.77 41.63
C LYS A 336 -15.07 2.85 42.08
N LEU A 337 -15.01 1.56 41.73
CA LEU A 337 -16.00 0.57 42.16
C LEU A 337 -16.03 0.45 43.69
N GLU A 338 -14.86 0.42 44.33
CA GLU A 338 -14.77 0.36 45.79
C GLU A 338 -15.32 1.64 46.45
N LYS A 339 -15.08 2.82 45.85
CA LYS A 339 -15.67 4.08 46.31
C LYS A 339 -17.20 4.07 46.22
N GLU A 340 -17.78 3.61 45.11
CA GLU A 340 -19.23 3.53 44.93
C GLU A 340 -19.87 2.51 45.88
N LYS A 341 -19.24 1.36 46.10
CA LYS A 341 -19.65 0.37 47.11
C LYS A 341 -19.68 0.97 48.51
N ASN A 342 -18.64 1.71 48.90
CA ASN A 342 -18.58 2.37 50.20
C ASN A 342 -19.68 3.44 50.37
N LEU A 343 -20.01 4.20 49.32
CA LEU A 343 -21.12 5.15 49.33
C LEU A 343 -22.49 4.45 49.45
N ALA A 344 -22.68 3.32 48.75
CA ALA A 344 -23.91 2.56 48.82
C ALA A 344 -24.14 1.95 50.22
N MET A 345 -23.09 1.45 50.87
CA MET A 345 -23.17 0.94 52.26
C MET A 345 -23.50 2.06 53.25
N GLN A 346 -22.90 3.25 53.11
CA GLN A 346 -23.21 4.41 53.96
C GLN A 346 -24.65 4.92 53.79
N GLY A 347 -25.20 4.82 52.57
CA GLY A 347 -26.61 5.15 52.30
C GLY A 347 -27.57 4.16 52.95
N ALA A 348 -27.26 2.86 52.88
CA ALA A 348 -28.08 1.80 53.50
C ALA A 348 -28.14 1.91 55.03
N ASP A 349 -27.00 2.21 55.68
CA ASP A 349 -26.94 2.42 57.14
C ASP A 349 -27.78 3.63 57.59
N SER A 350 -27.94 4.64 56.72
CA SER A 350 -28.73 5.84 56.99
C SER A 350 -30.25 5.65 56.82
N GLU A 351 -30.69 4.72 55.97
CA GLU A 351 -32.11 4.35 55.87
C GLU A 351 -32.54 3.43 57.03
N GLU A 352 -31.64 2.57 57.53
CA GLU A 352 -31.90 1.71 58.69
C GLU A 352 -32.00 2.50 60.01
N THR A 353 -31.37 3.67 60.10
CA THR A 353 -31.51 4.59 61.26
C THR A 353 -32.77 5.45 61.24
N VAL A 354 -33.46 5.58 60.09
CA VAL A 354 -34.70 6.36 59.97
C VAL A 354 -35.95 5.49 60.22
N LEU A 355 -35.81 4.17 60.22
CA LEU A 355 -36.89 3.20 60.42
C LEU A 355 -36.96 2.59 61.85
N ASN A 356 -36.21 3.11 62.82
CA ASN A 356 -36.28 2.71 64.24
C ASN A 356 -36.86 3.79 65.16
#